data_AF-A0A4Z0K9T3-F1
#
_entry.id   AF-A0A4Z0K9T3-F1
#
_cell.length_a   1.000
_cell.length_b   1.000
_cell.length_c   1.000
_cell.angle_alpha   90.00
_cell.angle_beta   90.00
_cell.angle_gamma   90.00
#
_symmetry.space_group_name_H-M   'P 1'
#
loop_
_entity.id
_entity.type
_entity.pdbx_description
1 polymer ?
#
loop_
_entity_poly.entity_id
_entity_poly.type
_entity_poly.pdbx_seq_one_letter_code
_entity_poly.pdbx_strand_id
1 'polypeptide(L)'
;MLSALSAAALTITGVMVGIEFCVAVVVPRIHRRLPIGELLDMQADSARLMGRMMPLWYFASLILTSGLAAASWGSVSAGLSLTAGALLALSVIMSVTLLVPINNRSAEWTREEHPADWREQLNRWNSLHIVRLAVIVAAFIFAALASSLL
;
A
#
# COMPACT_ATOMS: atom_id res chain seq x y z
N MET A 1 4.05 25.59 11.04
CA MET A 1 4.46 24.22 11.41
C MET A 1 3.47 23.17 10.93
N LEU A 2 2.17 23.31 11.24
CA LEU A 2 1.10 22.42 10.74
C LEU A 2 1.07 22.27 9.21
N SER A 3 1.21 23.36 8.45
CA SER A 3 1.23 23.32 6.98
C SER A 3 2.40 22.51 6.42
N ALA A 4 3.57 22.56 7.07
CA ALA A 4 4.74 21.78 6.66
C ALA A 4 4.56 20.29 6.96
N LEU A 5 4.03 19.95 8.14
CA LEU A 5 3.69 18.57 8.52
C LEU A 5 2.64 17.98 7.56
N SER A 6 1.61 18.75 7.26
CA SER A 6 0.56 18.41 6.31
C SER A 6 1.10 18.18 4.89
N ALA A 7 1.95 19.09 4.40
CA ALA A 7 2.61 18.93 3.09
C ALA A 7 3.48 17.66 3.04
N ALA A 8 4.23 17.38 4.10
CA ALA A 8 5.01 16.15 4.21
C ALA A 8 4.12 14.90 4.23
N ALA A 9 3.05 14.90 5.03
CA ALA A 9 2.09 13.80 5.11
C ALA A 9 1.47 13.49 3.74
N LEU A 10 0.99 14.52 3.02
CA LEU A 10 0.41 14.38 1.69
C LEU A 10 1.43 13.91 0.65
N THR A 11 2.64 14.45 0.68
CA THR A 11 3.68 14.08 -0.29
C THR A 11 4.04 12.61 -0.14
N ILE A 12 4.34 12.18 1.09
CA ILE A 12 4.75 10.78 1.36
C ILE A 12 3.59 9.81 1.08
N THR A 13 2.38 10.13 1.55
CA THR A 13 1.20 9.28 1.33
C THR A 13 0.84 9.22 -0.15
N GLY A 14 0.90 10.35 -0.86
CA GLY A 14 0.60 10.43 -2.29
C GLY A 14 1.57 9.62 -3.14
N VAL A 15 2.87 9.68 -2.85
CA VAL A 15 3.89 8.85 -3.52
C VAL A 15 3.62 7.36 -3.26
N MET A 16 3.34 6.98 -2.00
CA MET A 16 2.99 5.60 -1.64
C MET A 16 1.76 5.11 -2.42
N VAL A 17 0.67 5.90 -2.45
CA VAL A 17 -0.56 5.55 -3.19
C VAL A 17 -0.28 5.43 -4.69
N GLY A 18 0.56 6.31 -5.26
CA GLY A 18 0.96 6.25 -6.67
C GLY A 18 1.69 4.95 -7.02
N ILE A 19 2.63 4.51 -6.17
CA ILE A 19 3.32 3.22 -6.32
C ILE A 19 2.30 2.07 -6.28
N GLU A 20 1.42 2.08 -5.28
CA GLU A 20 0.45 0.99 -5.10
C GLU A 20 -0.60 0.93 -6.21
N PHE A 21 -0.98 2.09 -6.77
CA PHE A 21 -1.81 2.16 -7.96
C PHE A 21 -1.10 1.55 -9.18
N CYS A 22 0.18 1.86 -9.39
CA CYS A 22 0.97 1.25 -10.46
C CYS A 22 1.02 -0.28 -10.31
N VAL A 23 1.24 -0.77 -9.09
CA VAL A 23 1.27 -2.20 -8.77
C VAL A 23 -0.09 -2.88 -8.99
N ALA A 24 -1.21 -2.21 -8.69
CA ALA A 24 -2.53 -2.81 -8.88
C ALA A 24 -3.00 -2.78 -10.35
N VAL A 25 -2.63 -1.74 -11.11
CA VAL A 25 -3.21 -1.45 -12.43
C VAL A 25 -2.23 -1.76 -13.55
N VAL A 26 -0.99 -1.30 -13.47
CA VAL A 26 -0.03 -1.39 -14.58
C VAL A 26 0.68 -2.75 -14.57
N VAL A 27 1.24 -3.13 -13.43
CA VAL A 27 2.10 -4.33 -13.30
C VAL A 27 1.39 -5.62 -13.75
N PRO A 28 0.14 -5.92 -13.34
CA PRO A 28 -0.56 -7.14 -13.77
C PRO A 28 -0.77 -7.22 -15.28
N ARG A 29 -0.89 -6.08 -15.97
CA ARG A 29 -1.05 -6.03 -17.44
C ARG A 29 0.26 -6.33 -18.16
N ILE A 30 1.39 -5.93 -17.59
CA ILE A 30 2.72 -6.29 -18.08
C ILE A 30 2.95 -7.79 -17.87
N HIS A 31 2.69 -8.27 -16.65
CA HIS A 31 2.85 -9.67 -16.24
C HIS A 31 2.11 -10.65 -17.15
N ARG A 32 0.88 -10.32 -17.59
CA ARG A 32 0.08 -11.17 -18.49
C ARG A 32 0.70 -11.39 -19.87
N ARG A 33 1.74 -10.63 -20.24
CA ARG A 33 2.42 -10.76 -21.54
C ARG A 33 3.68 -11.62 -21.47
N LEU A 34 4.12 -12.01 -20.27
CA LEU A 34 5.35 -12.78 -20.07
C LEU A 34 5.08 -14.29 -20.16
N PRO A 35 6.05 -15.08 -20.64
CA PRO A 35 6.09 -16.52 -20.40
C PRO A 35 6.02 -16.85 -18.91
N ILE A 36 5.49 -18.03 -18.57
CA ILE A 36 5.21 -18.40 -17.17
C ILE A 36 6.47 -18.36 -16.29
N GLY A 37 7.62 -18.86 -16.79
CA GLY A 37 8.87 -18.84 -16.02
C GLY A 37 9.32 -17.43 -15.66
N GLU A 38 9.38 -16.54 -16.66
CA GLU A 38 9.75 -15.13 -16.45
C GLU A 38 8.78 -14.39 -15.53
N LEU A 39 7.48 -14.70 -15.62
CA LEU A 39 6.46 -14.17 -14.71
C LEU A 39 6.74 -14.56 -13.26
N LEU A 40 7.06 -15.83 -13.00
CA LEU A 40 7.30 -16.34 -11.65
C LEU A 40 8.59 -15.76 -11.06
N ASP A 41 9.66 -15.70 -11.84
CA ASP A 41 10.93 -15.11 -11.41
C ASP A 41 10.75 -13.61 -11.07
N MET A 42 10.07 -12.86 -11.95
CA MET A 42 9.76 -11.46 -11.71
C MET A 42 8.86 -11.26 -10.48
N GLN A 43 7.88 -12.13 -10.27
CA GLN A 43 7.00 -12.09 -9.10
C GLN A 43 7.77 -12.33 -7.81
N ALA A 44 8.68 -13.32 -7.78
CA ALA A 44 9.50 -13.63 -6.62
C ALA A 44 10.43 -12.46 -6.26
N ASP A 45 11.09 -11.86 -7.26
CA ASP A 45 11.91 -10.66 -7.08
C ASP A 45 11.10 -9.48 -6.57
N SER A 46 9.92 -9.25 -7.14
CA SER A 46 9.00 -8.20 -6.73
C SER A 46 8.59 -8.38 -5.26
N ALA A 47 8.22 -9.60 -4.87
CA ALA A 47 7.84 -9.91 -3.49
C ALA A 47 8.97 -9.59 -2.49
N ARG A 48 10.22 -9.96 -2.82
CA ARG A 48 11.40 -9.66 -2.00
C ARG A 48 11.68 -8.15 -1.90
N LEU A 49 11.71 -7.46 -3.04
CA LEU A 49 12.08 -6.05 -3.10
C LEU A 49 11.01 -5.16 -2.46
N MET A 50 9.75 -5.32 -2.86
CA MET A 50 8.64 -4.53 -2.31
C MET A 50 8.37 -4.86 -0.85
N GLY A 51 8.54 -6.12 -0.42
CA GLY A 51 8.44 -6.51 0.99
C GLY A 51 9.43 -5.78 1.89
N ARG A 52 10.62 -5.44 1.37
CA ARG A 52 11.65 -4.67 2.09
C ARG A 52 11.43 -3.16 2.02
N MET A 53 10.97 -2.64 0.88
CA MET A 53 10.88 -1.20 0.65
C MET A 53 9.57 -0.57 1.13
N MET A 54 8.44 -1.25 0.96
CA MET A 54 7.13 -0.68 1.24
C MET A 54 6.83 -0.36 2.71
N PRO A 55 7.28 -1.15 3.72
CA PRO A 55 6.97 -0.86 5.12
C PRO A 55 7.33 0.58 5.54
N LEU A 56 8.46 1.10 5.06
CA LEU A 56 8.90 2.47 5.33
C LEU A 56 7.83 3.49 4.91
N TRP A 57 7.29 3.37 3.70
CA TRP A 57 6.29 4.29 3.15
C TRP A 57 4.98 4.24 3.94
N TYR A 58 4.54 3.05 4.33
CA TYR A 58 3.33 2.86 5.13
C TYR A 58 3.46 3.47 6.53
N PHE A 59 4.55 3.17 7.23
CA PHE A 59 4.76 3.70 8.58
C PHE A 59 5.01 5.21 8.56
N ALA A 60 5.77 5.73 7.60
CA ALA A 60 5.97 7.17 7.45
C ALA A 60 4.64 7.89 7.20
N SER A 61 3.80 7.38 6.29
CA SER A 61 2.46 7.94 6.01
C SER A 61 1.58 7.93 7.27
N LEU A 62 1.55 6.80 7.99
CA LEU A 62 0.76 6.64 9.21
C LEU A 62 1.22 7.58 10.34
N ILE A 63 2.53 7.65 10.59
CA ILE A 63 3.10 8.51 11.64
C ILE A 63 2.83 9.98 11.34
N LEU A 64 3.09 10.43 10.11
CA LEU A 64 2.88 11.83 9.73
C LEU A 64 1.40 12.23 9.81
N THR A 65 0.50 11.38 9.30
CA THR A 65 -0.94 11.63 9.32
C THR A 65 -1.50 11.62 10.75
N SER A 66 -1.02 10.70 11.60
CA SER A 66 -1.43 10.65 13.01
C SER A 66 -0.86 11.83 13.80
N GLY A 67 0.37 12.25 13.49
CA GLY A 67 0.97 13.47 14.02
C GLY A 67 0.17 14.71 13.64
N LEU A 68 -0.36 14.77 12.41
CA LEU A 68 -1.23 15.86 11.98
C LEU A 68 -2.56 15.88 12.78
N ALA A 69 -3.15 14.71 13.03
CA ALA A 69 -4.34 14.58 13.86
C ALA A 69 -4.10 15.09 15.30
N ALA A 70 -2.98 14.71 15.90
CA ALA A 70 -2.60 15.17 17.23
C ALA A 70 -2.30 16.67 17.27
N ALA A 71 -1.59 17.19 16.26
CA ALA A 71 -1.21 18.60 16.20
C ALA A 71 -2.38 19.54 15.90
N SER A 72 -3.45 19.05 15.26
CA SER A 72 -4.66 19.82 14.93
C SER A 72 -5.82 19.55 15.89
N TRP A 73 -5.57 18.96 17.06
CA TRP A 73 -6.59 18.50 18.00
C TRP A 73 -7.63 19.58 18.35
N GLY A 74 -8.90 19.17 18.44
CA GLY A 74 -10.02 20.08 18.69
C GLY A 74 -10.56 20.78 17.43
N SER A 75 -9.99 20.54 16.25
CA SER A 75 -10.49 21.05 14.97
C SER A 75 -11.19 19.98 14.14
N VAL A 76 -11.92 20.41 13.10
CA VAL A 76 -12.48 19.50 12.09
C VAL A 76 -11.37 18.74 11.35
N SER A 77 -10.22 19.39 11.10
CA SER A 77 -9.05 18.75 10.49
C SER A 77 -8.55 17.55 11.31
N ALA A 78 -8.64 17.59 12.64
CA ALA A 78 -8.22 16.45 13.48
C ALA A 78 -9.09 15.20 13.23
N GLY A 79 -10.41 15.36 13.11
CA GLY A 79 -11.31 14.24 12.86
C GLY A 79 -11.04 13.56 11.50
N LEU A 80 -10.81 14.36 10.45
CA LEU A 80 -10.46 13.85 9.13
C LEU A 80 -9.06 13.19 9.13
N SER A 81 -8.08 13.81 9.79
CA SER A 81 -6.73 13.26 9.92
C SER A 81 -6.72 11.94 10.70
N LEU A 82 -7.53 11.83 11.77
CA LEU A 82 -7.67 10.61 12.54
C LEU A 82 -8.30 9.48 11.71
N THR A 83 -9.32 9.81 10.91
CA THR A 83 -9.95 8.87 9.98
C THR A 83 -8.95 8.37 8.93
N ALA A 84 -8.15 9.28 8.35
CA ALA A 84 -7.08 8.91 7.42
C ALA A 84 -6.05 7.98 8.08
N GLY A 85 -5.60 8.30 9.30
CA GLY A 85 -4.69 7.47 10.09
C GLY A 85 -5.27 6.06 10.37
N ALA A 86 -6.54 5.98 10.74
CA ALA A 86 -7.22 4.70 10.97
C ALA A 86 -7.29 3.83 9.71
N LEU A 87 -7.58 4.42 8.55
CA LEU A 87 -7.57 3.71 7.27
C LEU A 87 -6.17 3.23 6.86
N LEU A 88 -5.12 4.04 7.12
CA LEU A 88 -3.73 3.61 6.92
C LEU A 88 -3.36 2.44 7.84
N ALA A 89 -3.75 2.49 9.11
CA ALA A 89 -3.54 1.39 10.06
C ALA A 89 -4.29 0.12 9.61
N LEU A 90 -5.54 0.25 9.16
CA LEU A 90 -6.31 -0.85 8.57
C LEU A 90 -5.58 -1.46 7.37
N SER A 91 -5.04 -0.63 6.47
CA SER A 91 -4.27 -1.10 5.31
C SER A 91 -3.00 -1.87 5.70
N VAL A 92 -2.33 -1.46 6.78
CA VAL A 92 -1.17 -2.20 7.33
C VAL A 92 -1.62 -3.57 7.87
N ILE A 93 -2.72 -3.61 8.62
CA ILE A 93 -3.28 -4.87 9.14
C ILE A 93 -3.65 -5.81 7.99
N MET A 94 -4.39 -5.31 6.98
CA MET A 94 -4.73 -6.07 5.77
C MET A 94 -3.48 -6.63 5.10
N SER A 95 -2.41 -5.83 4.99
CA SER A 95 -1.15 -6.27 4.40
C SER A 95 -0.56 -7.44 5.15
N VAL A 96 -0.28 -7.27 6.44
CA VAL A 96 0.43 -8.26 7.26
C VAL A 96 -0.37 -9.56 7.40
N THR A 97 -1.70 -9.47 7.46
CA THR A 97 -2.56 -10.65 7.69
C THR A 97 -2.97 -11.36 6.42
N LEU A 98 -3.10 -10.66 5.28
CA LEU A 98 -3.68 -11.22 4.05
C LEU A 98 -2.68 -11.24 2.88
N LEU A 99 -1.93 -10.16 2.63
CA LEU A 99 -1.07 -10.03 1.45
C LEU A 99 0.35 -10.57 1.69
N VAL A 100 0.97 -10.22 2.82
CA VAL A 100 2.34 -10.63 3.17
C VAL A 100 2.51 -12.15 3.21
N PRO A 101 1.56 -12.95 3.75
CA PRO A 101 1.70 -14.41 3.73
C PRO A 101 1.76 -14.99 2.31
N ILE A 102 1.02 -14.41 1.36
CA ILE A 102 1.09 -14.83 -0.05
C ILE A 102 2.42 -14.38 -0.67
N ASN A 103 2.85 -13.14 -0.40
CA ASN A 103 4.13 -12.63 -0.90
C ASN A 103 5.32 -13.47 -0.41
N ASN A 104 5.34 -13.87 0.87
CA ASN A 104 6.40 -14.69 1.43
C ASN A 104 6.51 -16.05 0.72
N ARG A 105 5.37 -16.70 0.41
CA ARG A 105 5.38 -17.92 -0.41
C ARG A 105 5.89 -17.63 -1.81
N SER A 106 5.39 -16.56 -2.45
CA SER A 106 5.79 -16.22 -3.81
C SER A 106 7.25 -15.80 -3.95
N ALA A 107 7.88 -15.33 -2.87
CA ALA A 107 9.27 -14.96 -2.81
C ALA A 107 10.22 -16.16 -2.92
N GLU A 108 9.72 -17.40 -2.82
CA GLU A 108 10.51 -18.63 -2.93
C GLU A 108 10.28 -19.34 -4.27
N TRP A 109 9.34 -18.87 -5.09
CA TRP A 109 9.01 -19.53 -6.36
C TRP A 109 10.11 -19.36 -7.40
N THR A 110 10.26 -20.41 -8.21
CA THR A 110 11.09 -20.41 -9.42
C THR A 110 10.30 -20.97 -10.60
N ARG A 111 10.82 -20.79 -11.81
CA ARG A 111 10.28 -21.43 -13.02
C ARG A 111 10.18 -22.96 -12.90
N GLU A 112 11.08 -23.63 -12.18
CA GLU A 112 11.05 -25.08 -11.94
C GLU A 112 10.18 -25.49 -10.74
N GLU A 113 10.17 -24.68 -9.67
CA GLU A 113 9.57 -25.02 -8.39
C GLU A 113 8.57 -23.95 -7.95
N HIS A 114 7.29 -24.28 -8.07
CA HIS A 114 6.17 -23.45 -7.67
C HIS A 114 4.94 -24.33 -7.42
N PRO A 115 4.00 -23.91 -6.55
CA PRO A 115 2.85 -24.72 -6.22
C PRO A 115 1.85 -24.76 -7.39
N ALA A 116 1.11 -25.86 -7.54
CA ALA A 116 0.16 -26.03 -8.65
C ALA A 116 -0.94 -24.95 -8.69
N ASP A 117 -1.27 -24.36 -7.53
CA ASP A 117 -2.27 -23.32 -7.35
C ASP A 117 -1.70 -21.89 -7.44
N TRP A 118 -0.46 -21.70 -7.93
CA TRP A 118 0.20 -20.39 -8.00
C TRP A 118 -0.67 -19.28 -8.61
N ARG A 119 -1.44 -19.59 -9.66
CA ARG A 119 -2.35 -18.64 -10.32
C ARG A 119 -3.46 -18.17 -9.41
N GLU A 120 -4.04 -19.09 -8.63
CA GLU A 120 -5.10 -18.77 -7.69
C GLU A 120 -4.54 -17.86 -6.58
N GLN A 121 -3.36 -18.17 -6.06
CA GLN A 121 -2.69 -17.34 -5.07
C GLN A 121 -2.42 -15.92 -5.57
N LEU A 122 -1.91 -15.77 -6.81
CA LEU A 122 -1.69 -14.44 -7.41
C LEU A 122 -2.98 -13.69 -7.69
N ASN A 123 -4.03 -14.37 -8.16
CA ASN A 123 -5.34 -13.74 -8.39
C ASN A 123 -5.98 -13.27 -7.07
N ARG A 124 -5.86 -14.08 -6.01
CA ARG A 124 -6.30 -13.70 -4.67
C ARG A 124 -5.53 -12.49 -4.15
N TRP A 125 -4.21 -12.50 -4.30
CA TRP A 125 -3.38 -11.35 -3.92
C TRP A 125 -3.78 -10.09 -4.67
N ASN A 126 -3.93 -10.16 -6.00
CA ASN A 126 -4.36 -9.02 -6.83
C ASN A 126 -5.71 -8.46 -6.40
N SER A 127 -6.68 -9.33 -6.09
CA SER A 127 -8.01 -8.92 -5.65
C SER A 127 -7.96 -8.21 -4.29
N LEU A 128 -7.22 -8.78 -3.33
CA LEU A 128 -7.00 -8.17 -2.01
C LEU A 128 -6.25 -6.84 -2.14
N HIS A 129 -5.28 -6.76 -3.06
CA HIS A 129 -4.50 -5.55 -3.29
C HIS A 129 -5.33 -4.42 -3.87
N ILE A 130 -6.26 -4.70 -4.79
CA ILE A 130 -7.20 -3.69 -5.30
C ILE A 130 -8.10 -3.13 -4.19
N VAL A 131 -8.60 -4.00 -3.29
CA VAL A 131 -9.40 -3.55 -2.13
C VAL A 131 -8.55 -2.67 -1.21
N ARG A 132 -7.33 -3.10 -0.91
CA ARG A 132 -6.37 -2.34 -0.10
C ARG A 132 -6.02 -0.99 -0.74
N LEU A 133 -5.88 -0.95 -2.07
CA LEU A 133 -5.66 0.28 -2.82
C LEU A 133 -6.82 1.27 -2.62
N ALA A 134 -8.07 0.80 -2.69
CA ALA A 134 -9.22 1.65 -2.42
C ALA A 134 -9.20 2.25 -1.00
N VAL A 135 -8.80 1.45 0.00
CA VAL A 135 -8.64 1.91 1.40
C VAL A 135 -7.59 3.01 1.52
N ILE A 136 -6.42 2.86 0.91
CA ILE A 136 -5.35 3.88 1.00
C ILE A 136 -5.64 5.11 0.16
N VAL A 137 -6.37 4.98 -0.96
CA VAL A 137 -6.87 6.14 -1.73
C VAL A 137 -7.87 6.92 -0.89
N ALA A 138 -8.81 6.25 -0.21
CA ALA A 138 -9.73 6.91 0.71
C ALA A 138 -8.96 7.61 1.84
N ALA A 139 -7.96 6.95 2.45
CA ALA A 139 -7.12 7.57 3.46
C ALA A 139 -6.43 8.85 2.96
N PHE A 140 -5.89 8.81 1.73
CA PHE A 140 -5.25 9.96 1.11
C PHE A 140 -6.25 11.11 0.85
N ILE A 141 -7.47 10.80 0.40
CA ILE A 141 -8.53 11.82 0.23
C ILE A 141 -8.86 12.47 1.57
N PHE A 142 -9.04 11.70 2.66
CA PHE A 142 -9.30 12.25 3.98
C PHE A 142 -8.14 13.13 4.48
N ALA A 143 -6.90 12.71 4.27
CA ALA A 143 -5.73 13.52 4.59
C ALA A 143 -5.73 14.83 3.79
N ALA A 144 -6.01 14.80 2.48
CA ALA A 144 -6.07 15.99 1.63
C ALA A 144 -7.18 16.96 2.04
N LEU A 145 -8.35 16.43 2.40
CA LEU A 145 -9.46 17.23 2.94
C LEU A 145 -9.07 17.85 4.28
N ALA A 146 -8.45 17.10 5.19
CA ALA A 146 -7.95 17.64 6.46
C ALA A 146 -6.97 18.80 6.22
N SER A 147 -6.01 18.59 5.32
CA SER A 147 -5.02 19.59 4.91
C SER A 147 -5.63 20.87 4.34
N SER A 148 -6.77 20.77 3.65
CA SER A 148 -7.48 21.92 3.09
C SER A 148 -8.20 22.79 4.13
N LEU A 149 -8.32 22.29 5.36
CA LEU A 149 -9.01 22.95 6.49
C LEU A 149 -8.03 23.45 7.57
N LEU A 150 -6.72 23.43 7.29
CA LEU A 150 -5.66 23.90 8.21
C LEU A 150 -5.45 25.41 8.19
#